data_AF-A0A819TRQ0-F1
#
_entry.id   AF-A0A819TRQ0-F1
#
_cell.length_a   1.000
_cell.length_b   1.000
_cell.length_c   1.000
_cell.angle_alpha   90.00
_cell.angle_beta   90.00
_cell.angle_gamma   90.00
#
_symmetry.space_group_name_H-M   'P 1'
#
loop_
_entity.id
_entity.type
_entity.pdbx_description
1 polymer ?
#
loop_
_entity_poly.entity_id
_entity_poly.type
_entity_poly.pdbx_seq_one_letter_code
_entity_poly.pdbx_strand_id
1 'polypeptide(L)'
;AYDPELFGKALPCLTAIGSALSPDYAYSITQQDHLNHEQEKVEMSRGYEPNSADTSNVVLSPALEDFVKAYAESVHDQWSYAKIEQGWIYGEQINDKYRQHSNLKPYKLLDRMDIAKLEDPIREALKSIEKLHFHLEKTDAGITRIATKPLQRKKQKDKNAPDYIPKALDFNSVTMNRDMQVATFRNIKALEQLYILQ
;
A
#
# COMPACT_ATOMS: atom_id res chain seq x y z
N ALA A 1 -3.67 -28.27 28.98
CA ALA A 1 -3.55 -27.57 30.27
C ALA A 1 -2.06 -27.43 30.59
N TYR A 2 -1.62 -26.25 31.00
CA TYR A 2 -0.25 -26.00 31.44
C TYR A 2 -0.07 -26.63 32.83
N ASP A 3 0.95 -27.47 32.99
CA ASP A 3 1.29 -28.08 34.27
C ASP A 3 2.50 -27.34 34.89
N PRO A 4 2.27 -26.48 35.90
CA PRO A 4 3.33 -25.68 36.52
C PRO A 4 4.36 -26.55 37.26
N GLU A 5 4.02 -27.77 37.67
CA GLU A 5 4.97 -28.66 38.35
C GLU A 5 5.99 -29.26 37.37
N LEU A 6 5.61 -29.43 36.09
CA LEU A 6 6.51 -29.88 35.04
C LEU A 6 7.56 -28.81 34.71
N PHE A 7 7.16 -27.54 34.69
CA PHE A 7 8.07 -26.41 34.47
C PHE A 7 9.11 -26.29 35.60
N GLY A 8 8.66 -26.45 36.85
CA GLY A 8 9.55 -26.46 38.02
C GLY A 8 10.57 -27.60 38.01
N LYS A 9 10.22 -28.76 37.43
CA LYS A 9 11.12 -29.90 37.28
C LYS A 9 12.05 -29.81 36.06
N ALA A 10 11.66 -29.06 35.03
CA ALA A 10 12.44 -28.90 33.80
C ALA A 10 13.56 -27.84 33.92
N LEU A 11 13.37 -26.79 34.73
CA LEU A 11 14.33 -25.69 34.89
C LEU A 11 15.71 -26.12 35.42
N PRO A 12 15.81 -27.00 36.43
CA PRO A 12 17.10 -27.50 36.93
C PRO A 12 17.82 -28.36 35.89
N CYS A 13 17.09 -29.15 35.11
CA CYS A 13 17.65 -29.97 34.04
C CYS A 13 18.22 -29.13 32.90
N LEU A 14 17.51 -28.06 32.50
CA LEU A 14 17.98 -27.14 31.46
C LEU A 14 19.24 -26.38 31.91
N THR A 15 19.26 -25.94 33.18
CA THR A 15 20.42 -25.30 33.80
C THR A 15 21.61 -26.26 33.88
N ALA A 16 21.38 -27.53 34.22
CA ALA A 16 22.43 -28.56 34.29
C ALA A 16 23.00 -28.92 32.90
N ILE A 17 22.19 -28.90 31.84
CA ILE A 17 22.67 -29.09 30.46
C ILE A 17 23.50 -27.89 30.02
N GLY A 18 23.06 -26.66 30.34
CA GLY A 18 23.79 -25.43 30.02
C GLY A 18 25.16 -25.35 30.68
N SER A 19 25.32 -25.89 31.90
CA SER A 19 26.61 -25.93 32.61
C SER A 19 27.49 -27.13 32.26
N ALA A 20 26.96 -28.14 31.58
CA ALA A 20 27.71 -29.32 31.13
C ALA A 20 28.41 -29.12 29.77
N LEU A 21 28.12 -28.02 29.06
CA LEU A 21 28.80 -27.66 27.82
C LEU A 21 30.13 -26.93 28.13
N SER A 22 31.23 -27.36 27.53
CA SER A 22 32.54 -26.71 27.69
C SER A 22 32.49 -25.25 27.22
N PRO A 23 33.19 -24.31 27.89
CA PRO A 23 33.20 -22.89 27.55
C PRO A 23 33.71 -22.61 26.12
N ASP A 24 34.46 -23.55 25.53
CA ASP A 24 34.92 -23.47 24.13
C ASP A 24 33.78 -23.62 23.10
N TYR A 25 32.64 -24.23 23.47
CA TYR A 25 31.47 -24.31 22.59
C TYR A 25 30.74 -22.96 22.48
N ALA A 26 30.79 -22.14 23.54
CA ALA A 26 30.22 -20.80 23.53
C ALA A 26 31.02 -19.83 22.65
N TYR A 27 32.34 -20.01 22.55
CA TYR A 27 33.23 -19.08 21.86
C TYR A 27 33.09 -19.10 20.32
N SER A 28 32.80 -20.26 19.73
CA SER A 28 32.61 -20.40 18.27
C SER A 28 31.26 -19.84 17.81
N ILE A 29 30.19 -20.10 18.58
CA ILE A 29 28.89 -19.46 18.35
C ILE A 29 29.02 -17.95 18.46
N THR A 30 29.65 -17.43 19.51
CA THR A 30 29.75 -15.99 19.70
C THR A 30 30.67 -15.34 18.68
N GLN A 31 31.81 -15.93 18.30
CA GLN A 31 32.69 -15.38 17.27
C GLN A 31 32.01 -15.33 15.88
N GLN A 32 31.18 -16.32 15.57
CA GLN A 32 30.38 -16.33 14.35
C GLN A 32 29.22 -15.33 14.41
N ASP A 33 28.60 -15.17 15.59
CA ASP A 33 27.61 -14.11 15.85
C ASP A 33 28.25 -12.72 15.80
N HIS A 34 29.49 -12.54 16.26
CA HIS A 34 30.20 -11.27 16.22
C HIS A 34 30.57 -10.88 14.79
N LEU A 35 31.00 -11.83 13.96
CA LEU A 35 31.26 -11.62 12.53
C LEU A 35 29.95 -11.32 11.77
N ASN A 36 28.87 -12.03 12.08
CA ASN A 36 27.55 -11.78 11.50
C ASN A 36 26.97 -10.43 11.95
N HIS A 37 27.13 -10.07 13.23
CA HIS A 37 26.59 -8.84 13.79
C HIS A 37 27.43 -7.61 13.41
N GLU A 38 28.74 -7.76 13.14
CA GLU A 38 29.55 -6.74 12.48
C GLU A 38 29.18 -6.60 11.00
N GLN A 39 28.88 -7.69 10.28
CA GLN A 39 28.35 -7.60 8.90
C GLN A 39 26.97 -6.92 8.85
N GLU A 40 26.04 -7.28 9.73
CA GLU A 40 24.74 -6.62 9.84
C GLU A 40 24.86 -5.15 10.27
N LYS A 41 25.81 -4.82 11.16
CA LYS A 41 26.09 -3.43 11.56
C LYS A 41 26.76 -2.62 10.45
N VAL A 42 27.58 -3.25 9.61
CA VAL A 42 28.16 -2.62 8.40
C VAL A 42 27.10 -2.46 7.31
N GLU A 43 26.13 -3.37 7.18
CA GLU A 43 24.98 -3.19 6.29
C GLU A 43 23.98 -2.14 6.80
N MET A 44 23.80 -2.00 8.11
CA MET A 44 22.93 -0.97 8.71
C MET A 44 23.57 0.42 8.78
N SER A 45 24.90 0.50 8.65
CA SER A 45 25.64 1.78 8.60
C SER A 45 26.02 2.21 7.18
N ARG A 46 25.94 1.31 6.20
CA ARG A 46 25.72 1.71 4.81
C ARG A 46 24.35 2.35 4.76
N GLY A 47 24.30 3.64 4.43
CA GLY A 47 23.04 4.35 4.24
C GLY A 47 22.11 3.52 3.36
N TYR A 48 20.81 3.59 3.62
CA TYR A 48 19.80 2.95 2.78
C TYR A 48 20.01 3.43 1.33
N GLU A 49 20.57 2.56 0.49
CA GLU A 49 20.75 2.77 -0.94
C GLU A 49 19.61 2.03 -1.66
N PRO A 50 18.48 2.69 -1.93
CA PRO A 50 17.41 2.07 -2.70
C PRO A 50 17.92 1.80 -4.12
N ASN A 51 17.98 0.54 -4.51
CA ASN A 51 18.24 0.19 -5.90
C ASN A 51 16.92 0.34 -6.67
N SER A 52 16.67 1.52 -7.22
CA SER A 52 15.48 1.78 -8.02
C SER A 52 15.47 0.83 -9.22
N ALA A 53 14.52 -0.10 -9.26
CA ALA A 53 14.32 -0.95 -10.42
C ALA A 53 13.87 -0.07 -11.60
N ASP A 54 14.63 -0.09 -12.69
CA ASP A 54 14.26 0.61 -13.91
C ASP A 54 12.97 0.01 -14.51
N THR A 55 11.88 0.77 -14.44
CA THR A 55 10.57 0.45 -15.02
C THR A 55 10.40 0.96 -16.44
N SER A 56 11.39 1.68 -17.02
CA SER A 56 11.29 2.31 -18.34
C SER A 56 10.99 1.32 -19.48
N ASN A 57 11.42 0.08 -19.33
CA ASN A 57 11.25 -0.99 -20.32
C ASN A 57 9.97 -1.83 -20.13
N VAL A 58 9.17 -1.54 -19.09
CA VAL A 58 7.95 -2.28 -18.80
C VAL A 58 6.76 -1.59 -19.47
N VAL A 59 6.14 -2.30 -20.42
CA VAL A 59 4.93 -1.84 -21.12
C VAL A 59 3.72 -2.55 -20.50
N LEU A 60 2.78 -1.76 -19.99
CA LEU A 60 1.54 -2.32 -19.45
C LEU A 60 0.64 -2.83 -20.58
N SER A 61 -0.09 -3.92 -20.29
CA SER A 61 -1.11 -4.41 -21.21
C SER A 61 -2.29 -3.42 -21.30
N PRO A 62 -3.06 -3.40 -22.41
CA PRO A 62 -4.22 -2.51 -22.53
C PRO A 62 -5.25 -2.69 -21.40
N ALA A 63 -5.41 -3.91 -20.90
CA ALA A 63 -6.31 -4.19 -19.77
C ALA A 63 -5.84 -3.53 -18.47
N LEU A 64 -4.52 -3.43 -18.24
CA LEU A 64 -3.96 -2.74 -17.09
C LEU A 64 -4.07 -1.22 -17.23
N GLU A 65 -3.92 -0.66 -18.44
CA GLU A 65 -4.16 0.77 -18.69
C GLU A 65 -5.63 1.16 -18.47
N ASP A 66 -6.58 0.31 -18.84
CA ASP A 66 -7.99 0.52 -18.50
C ASP A 66 -8.25 0.44 -16.99
N PHE A 67 -7.54 -0.46 -16.29
CA PHE A 67 -7.57 -0.52 -14.83
C PHE A 67 -7.00 0.75 -14.19
N VAL A 68 -5.88 1.30 -14.68
CA VAL A 68 -5.30 2.56 -14.19
C VAL A 68 -6.35 3.67 -14.21
N LYS A 69 -7.06 3.83 -15.33
CA LYS A 69 -8.12 4.84 -15.48
C LYS A 69 -9.28 4.61 -14.52
N ALA A 70 -9.76 3.37 -14.43
CA ALA A 70 -10.85 3.02 -13.53
C ALA A 70 -10.50 3.24 -12.05
N TYR A 71 -9.26 2.92 -11.67
CA TYR A 71 -8.75 3.15 -10.31
C TYR A 71 -8.55 4.64 -10.03
N ALA A 72 -8.00 5.41 -10.98
CA ALA A 72 -7.86 6.86 -10.87
C ALA A 72 -9.21 7.56 -10.71
N GLU A 73 -10.24 7.13 -11.46
CA GLU A 73 -11.62 7.61 -11.29
C GLU A 73 -12.16 7.31 -9.89
N SER A 74 -11.96 6.09 -9.38
CA SER A 74 -12.37 5.72 -8.02
C SER A 74 -11.65 6.53 -6.93
N VAL A 75 -10.36 6.79 -7.09
CA VAL A 75 -9.56 7.60 -6.15
C VAL A 75 -10.05 9.05 -6.16
N HIS A 76 -10.33 9.60 -7.35
CA HIS A 76 -10.88 10.94 -7.50
C HIS A 76 -12.27 11.06 -6.87
N ASP A 77 -13.12 10.05 -7.05
CA ASP A 77 -14.44 9.98 -6.42
C ASP A 77 -14.32 9.95 -4.89
N GLN A 78 -13.38 9.17 -4.33
CA GLN A 78 -13.15 9.13 -2.89
C GLN A 78 -12.63 10.46 -2.35
N TRP A 79 -11.68 11.09 -3.02
CA TRP A 79 -11.18 12.43 -2.66
C TRP A 79 -12.30 13.47 -2.72
N SER A 80 -13.09 13.46 -3.80
CA SER A 80 -14.21 14.37 -4.01
C SER A 80 -15.25 14.20 -2.93
N TYR A 81 -15.60 12.96 -2.58
CA TYR A 81 -16.53 12.65 -1.51
C TYR A 81 -16.07 13.26 -0.17
N ALA A 82 -14.81 13.01 0.22
CA ALA A 82 -14.25 13.55 1.46
C ALA A 82 -14.22 15.08 1.47
N LYS A 83 -13.88 15.73 0.34
CA LYS A 83 -13.93 17.19 0.21
C LYS A 83 -15.34 17.74 0.35
N ILE A 84 -16.32 17.13 -0.30
CA ILE A 84 -17.72 17.57 -0.22
C ILE A 84 -18.28 17.30 1.19
N GLU A 85 -17.85 16.25 1.91
CA GLU A 85 -18.17 16.04 3.33
C GLU A 85 -17.61 17.12 4.23
N GLN A 86 -16.41 17.62 3.92
CA GLN A 86 -15.84 18.81 4.55
C GLN A 86 -16.53 20.12 4.11
N GLY A 87 -17.61 20.07 3.35
CA GLY A 87 -18.36 21.24 2.91
C GLY A 87 -17.71 22.03 1.77
N TRP A 88 -16.78 21.41 1.02
CA TRP A 88 -16.27 22.02 -0.21
C TRP A 88 -17.29 21.93 -1.33
N ILE A 89 -17.32 22.96 -2.17
CA ILE A 89 -18.20 23.09 -3.32
C ILE A 89 -17.38 23.34 -4.59
N TYR A 90 -18.00 23.14 -5.75
CA TYR A 90 -17.36 23.47 -7.02
C TYR A 90 -17.16 24.99 -7.17
N GLY A 91 -16.02 25.39 -7.74
CA GLY A 91 -15.75 26.76 -8.17
C GLY A 91 -14.58 26.77 -9.16
N GLU A 92 -14.52 27.75 -10.06
CA GLU A 92 -13.52 27.79 -11.14
C GLU A 92 -12.07 27.84 -10.65
N GLN A 93 -11.85 28.32 -9.43
CA GLN A 93 -10.55 28.46 -8.79
C GLN A 93 -10.58 27.86 -7.39
N ILE A 94 -9.42 27.48 -6.86
CA ILE A 94 -9.29 27.04 -5.47
C ILE A 94 -9.47 28.25 -4.56
N ASN A 95 -10.41 28.17 -3.63
CA ASN A 95 -10.67 29.24 -2.67
C ASN A 95 -11.01 28.66 -1.30
N ASP A 96 -10.05 28.68 -0.37
CA ASP A 96 -10.20 28.10 0.96
C ASP A 96 -11.26 28.85 1.80
N LYS A 97 -11.38 30.16 1.62
CA LYS A 97 -12.33 31.00 2.37
C LYS A 97 -13.77 30.61 2.08
N TYR A 98 -14.09 30.30 0.82
CA TYR A 98 -15.41 29.86 0.39
C TYR A 98 -15.51 28.34 0.20
N ARG A 99 -14.46 27.60 0.58
CA ARG A 99 -14.31 26.15 0.38
C ARG A 99 -14.62 25.73 -1.07
N GLN A 100 -14.03 26.41 -2.05
CA GLN A 100 -14.21 26.10 -3.46
C GLN A 100 -13.02 25.34 -4.04
N HIS A 101 -13.28 24.37 -4.91
CA HIS A 101 -12.23 23.65 -5.63
C HIS A 101 -12.64 23.33 -7.07
N SER A 102 -11.76 23.63 -8.03
CA SER A 102 -11.97 23.44 -9.48
C SER A 102 -12.12 21.98 -9.90
N ASN A 103 -11.43 21.09 -9.20
CA ASN A 103 -11.48 19.64 -9.48
C ASN A 103 -12.70 18.92 -8.89
N LEU A 104 -13.66 19.61 -8.24
CA LEU A 104 -14.94 19.01 -7.83
C LEU A 104 -15.90 18.88 -9.02
N LYS A 105 -15.44 18.17 -10.03
CA LYS A 105 -16.12 17.83 -11.28
C LYS A 105 -15.79 16.37 -11.65
N PRO A 106 -16.55 15.74 -12.55
CA PRO A 106 -16.29 14.37 -12.97
C PRO A 106 -14.86 14.20 -13.49
N TYR A 107 -14.24 13.05 -13.20
CA TYR A 107 -12.86 12.71 -13.60
C TYR A 107 -12.58 13.00 -15.09
N LYS A 108 -13.55 12.68 -15.96
CA LYS A 108 -13.46 12.90 -17.43
C LYS A 108 -13.35 14.38 -17.84
N LEU A 109 -13.66 15.31 -16.95
CA LEU A 109 -13.60 16.76 -17.17
C LEU A 109 -12.39 17.42 -16.49
N LEU A 110 -11.52 16.63 -15.83
CA LEU A 110 -10.26 17.11 -15.30
C LEU A 110 -9.28 17.45 -16.44
N ASP A 111 -8.34 18.33 -16.15
CA ASP A 111 -7.29 18.67 -17.09
C ASP A 111 -6.30 17.51 -17.22
N ARG A 112 -5.66 17.38 -18.40
CA ARG A 112 -4.70 16.29 -18.66
C ARG A 112 -3.58 16.23 -17.62
N MET A 113 -3.13 17.38 -17.12
CA MET A 113 -2.10 17.43 -16.07
C MET A 113 -2.57 16.86 -14.74
N ASP A 114 -3.83 17.09 -14.37
CA ASP A 114 -4.40 16.57 -13.12
C ASP A 114 -4.76 15.08 -13.24
N ILE A 115 -5.19 14.64 -14.43
CA ILE A 115 -5.35 13.23 -14.74
C ILE A 115 -4.00 12.50 -14.63
N ALA A 116 -2.93 13.05 -15.20
CA ALA A 116 -1.60 12.45 -15.13
C ALA A 116 -1.10 12.28 -13.69
N LYS A 117 -1.32 13.28 -12.81
CA LYS A 117 -0.98 13.17 -11.38
C LYS A 117 -1.69 12.02 -10.65
N LEU A 118 -2.88 11.64 -11.12
CA LEU A 118 -3.61 10.49 -10.57
C LEU A 118 -3.13 9.18 -11.20
N GLU A 119 -2.96 9.15 -12.53
CA GLU A 119 -2.60 7.94 -13.27
C GLU A 119 -1.14 7.50 -13.10
N ASP A 120 -0.18 8.43 -13.13
CA ASP A 120 1.25 8.12 -13.20
C ASP A 120 1.73 7.30 -12.01
N PRO A 121 1.37 7.60 -10.74
CA PRO A 121 1.75 6.77 -9.60
C PRO A 121 1.17 5.35 -9.69
N ILE A 122 -0.08 5.21 -10.18
CA ILE A 122 -0.73 3.91 -10.35
C ILE A 122 -0.03 3.11 -11.45
N ARG A 123 0.29 3.76 -12.58
CA ARG A 123 0.98 3.17 -13.72
C ARG A 123 2.37 2.66 -13.31
N GLU A 124 3.15 3.48 -12.61
CA GLU A 124 4.47 3.07 -12.12
C GLU A 124 4.39 1.94 -11.08
N ALA A 125 3.38 1.96 -10.21
CA ALA A 125 3.15 0.86 -9.28
C ALA A 125 2.85 -0.46 -10.01
N LEU A 126 2.01 -0.45 -11.05
CA LEU A 126 1.71 -1.64 -11.84
C LEU A 126 2.93 -2.15 -12.63
N LYS A 127 3.73 -1.25 -13.21
CA LYS A 127 4.98 -1.63 -13.89
C LYS A 127 5.96 -2.29 -12.93
N SER A 128 6.02 -1.78 -11.70
CA SER A 128 6.85 -2.37 -10.65
C SER A 128 6.39 -3.77 -10.27
N ILE A 129 5.07 -3.99 -10.16
CA ILE A 129 4.48 -5.31 -9.88
C ILE A 129 4.80 -6.31 -11.01
N GLU A 130 4.65 -5.90 -12.27
CA GLU A 130 5.04 -6.72 -13.44
C GLU A 130 6.54 -7.06 -13.44
N LYS A 131 7.40 -6.07 -13.11
CA LYS A 131 8.85 -6.27 -13.02
C LYS A 131 9.25 -7.27 -11.93
N LEU A 132 8.49 -7.32 -10.85
CA LEU A 132 8.67 -8.26 -9.74
C LEU A 132 8.10 -9.66 -10.06
N HIS A 133 7.67 -9.91 -11.30
CA HIS A 133 7.11 -11.18 -11.79
C HIS A 133 5.85 -11.63 -11.04
N PHE A 134 5.05 -10.69 -10.53
CA PHE A 134 3.72 -10.99 -10.04
C PHE A 134 2.74 -11.13 -11.20
N HIS A 135 1.94 -12.19 -11.18
CA HIS A 135 0.95 -12.46 -12.22
C HIS A 135 -0.35 -11.72 -11.93
N LEU A 136 -0.69 -10.73 -12.77
CA LEU A 136 -1.93 -9.96 -12.67
C LEU A 136 -3.00 -10.53 -13.61
N GLU A 137 -3.91 -11.35 -13.08
CA GLU A 137 -5.06 -11.86 -13.85
C GLU A 137 -6.35 -11.12 -13.50
N LYS A 138 -7.10 -10.75 -14.54
CA LYS A 138 -8.47 -10.28 -14.39
C LYS A 138 -9.38 -11.47 -14.10
N THR A 139 -9.77 -11.63 -12.84
CA THR A 139 -10.74 -12.65 -12.43
C THR A 139 -12.15 -12.07 -12.44
N ASP A 140 -13.04 -12.59 -13.30
CA ASP A 140 -14.43 -12.14 -13.40
C ASP A 140 -15.23 -12.34 -12.08
N ALA A 141 -14.78 -13.26 -11.22
CA ALA A 141 -15.38 -13.52 -9.91
C ALA A 141 -15.04 -12.48 -8.82
N GLY A 142 -14.07 -11.58 -9.06
CA GLY A 142 -13.59 -10.60 -8.07
C GLY A 142 -14.53 -9.41 -7.87
N ILE A 143 -15.26 -9.00 -8.92
CA ILE A 143 -16.17 -7.85 -8.87
C ILE A 143 -17.43 -8.19 -8.05
N THR A 144 -17.81 -9.47 -7.96
CA THR A 144 -19.07 -9.89 -7.30
C THR A 144 -18.93 -10.12 -5.79
N ARG A 145 -17.72 -10.37 -5.26
CA ARG A 145 -17.51 -10.66 -3.82
C ARG A 145 -17.10 -9.44 -3.00
N ILE A 146 -16.45 -8.47 -3.60
CA ILE A 146 -16.10 -7.20 -2.95
C ILE A 146 -17.09 -6.15 -3.44
N ALA A 147 -18.37 -6.33 -3.13
CA ALA A 147 -19.40 -5.34 -3.40
C ALA A 147 -19.20 -4.15 -2.44
N THR A 148 -18.17 -3.35 -2.65
CA THR A 148 -18.03 -2.03 -2.02
C THR A 148 -19.20 -1.20 -2.51
N LYS A 149 -20.26 -1.11 -1.69
CA LYS A 149 -21.42 -0.30 -2.06
C LYS A 149 -20.95 1.15 -2.15
N PRO A 150 -21.35 1.89 -3.21
CA PRO A 150 -21.04 3.31 -3.28
C PRO A 150 -21.67 4.00 -2.06
N LEU A 151 -20.91 4.87 -1.40
CA LEU A 151 -21.39 5.70 -0.30
C LEU A 151 -22.52 6.60 -0.84
N GLN A 152 -23.74 6.40 -0.32
CA GLN A 152 -24.90 7.15 -0.80
C GLN A 152 -24.97 8.51 -0.10
N ARG A 153 -25.03 9.59 -0.90
CA ARG A 153 -25.30 10.95 -0.40
C ARG A 153 -26.46 11.59 -1.14
N LYS A 154 -27.24 12.41 -0.43
CA LYS A 154 -28.31 13.24 -1.00
C LYS A 154 -27.72 14.38 -1.84
N LYS A 155 -28.28 14.56 -3.04
CA LYS A 155 -27.92 15.61 -4.02
C LYS A 155 -27.91 16.99 -3.37
N GLN A 156 -26.74 17.63 -3.30
CA GLN A 156 -26.63 19.02 -2.86
C GLN A 156 -27.03 19.90 -4.05
N LYS A 157 -28.12 20.64 -3.91
CA LYS A 157 -28.71 21.48 -4.96
C LYS A 157 -27.86 22.75 -5.13
N ASP A 158 -26.73 22.63 -5.82
CA ASP A 158 -25.91 23.79 -6.18
C ASP A 158 -26.20 24.19 -7.62
N LYS A 159 -26.52 25.48 -7.85
CA LYS A 159 -27.03 25.95 -9.16
C LYS A 159 -25.93 26.05 -10.23
N ASN A 160 -24.66 26.08 -9.81
CA ASN A 160 -23.50 26.26 -10.69
C ASN A 160 -22.56 25.04 -10.72
N ALA A 161 -22.87 23.97 -9.98
CA ALA A 161 -22.05 22.77 -10.00
C ALA A 161 -22.48 21.85 -11.16
N PRO A 162 -21.53 21.21 -11.88
CA PRO A 162 -21.88 20.06 -12.72
C PRO A 162 -22.64 19.04 -11.86
N ASP A 163 -23.54 18.25 -12.45
CA ASP A 163 -24.34 17.22 -11.76
C ASP A 163 -23.48 16.02 -11.29
N TYR A 164 -22.44 16.33 -10.53
CA TYR A 164 -21.37 15.45 -10.11
C TYR A 164 -21.67 14.92 -8.72
N ILE A 165 -21.87 13.61 -8.65
CA ILE A 165 -22.07 12.88 -7.41
C ILE A 165 -20.98 11.82 -7.38
N PRO A 166 -19.91 12.00 -6.60
CA PRO A 166 -18.83 11.04 -6.55
C PRO A 166 -19.32 9.70 -6.00
N LYS A 167 -18.87 8.60 -6.60
CA LYS A 167 -19.22 7.24 -6.19
C LYS A 167 -18.09 6.62 -5.38
N ALA A 168 -17.78 7.24 -4.25
CA ALA A 168 -16.76 6.73 -3.35
C ALA A 168 -17.09 5.30 -2.89
N LEU A 169 -16.12 4.40 -3.00
CA LEU A 169 -16.26 3.01 -2.60
C LEU A 169 -16.06 2.87 -1.08
N ASP A 170 -16.89 2.06 -0.43
CA ASP A 170 -16.69 1.69 0.97
C ASP A 170 -15.76 0.48 1.11
N PHE A 171 -14.51 0.75 1.50
CA PHE A 171 -13.49 -0.29 1.67
C PHE A 171 -13.59 -1.07 2.99
N ASN A 172 -14.46 -0.68 3.94
CA ASN A 172 -14.58 -1.40 5.22
C ASN A 172 -15.12 -2.83 5.07
N SER A 173 -15.72 -3.12 3.91
CA SER A 173 -16.22 -4.45 3.56
C SER A 173 -15.18 -5.37 2.91
N VAL A 174 -13.97 -4.86 2.63
CA VAL A 174 -12.90 -5.63 1.98
C VAL A 174 -12.07 -6.37 3.03
N THR A 175 -12.17 -7.69 3.04
CA THR A 175 -11.30 -8.53 3.88
C THR A 175 -10.15 -9.09 3.04
N MET A 176 -8.91 -8.76 3.42
CA MET A 176 -7.72 -9.35 2.79
C MET A 176 -7.37 -10.68 3.45
N ASN A 177 -7.21 -11.74 2.66
CA ASN A 177 -6.66 -13.01 3.17
C ASN A 177 -5.15 -12.88 3.41
N ARG A 178 -4.53 -13.82 4.15
CA ARG A 178 -3.10 -13.79 4.52
C ARG A 178 -2.17 -13.64 3.31
N ASP A 179 -2.47 -14.32 2.21
CA ASP A 179 -1.66 -14.21 0.98
C ASP A 179 -1.75 -12.83 0.34
N MET A 180 -2.94 -12.21 0.36
CA MET A 180 -3.12 -10.83 -0.10
C MET A 180 -2.37 -9.86 0.81
N GLN A 181 -2.41 -10.06 2.13
CA GLN A 181 -1.67 -9.22 3.08
C GLN A 181 -0.15 -9.35 2.87
N VAL A 182 0.36 -10.56 2.71
CA VAL A 182 1.79 -10.78 2.45
C VAL A 182 2.21 -10.15 1.12
N ALA A 183 1.38 -10.27 0.08
CA ALA A 183 1.64 -9.64 -1.21
C ALA A 183 1.60 -8.11 -1.10
N THR A 184 0.62 -7.52 -0.40
CA THR A 184 0.56 -6.06 -0.20
C THR A 184 1.74 -5.55 0.60
N PHE A 185 2.16 -6.22 1.69
CA PHE A 185 3.35 -5.82 2.43
C PHE A 185 4.63 -5.90 1.59
N ARG A 186 4.78 -6.94 0.77
CA ARG A 186 5.92 -7.04 -0.16
C ARG A 186 5.89 -5.94 -1.20
N ASN A 187 4.72 -5.63 -1.76
CA ASN A 187 4.55 -4.57 -2.74
C ASN A 187 4.79 -3.19 -2.12
N ILE A 188 4.27 -2.91 -0.93
CA ILE A 188 4.52 -1.64 -0.21
C ILE A 188 6.01 -1.49 0.06
N LYS A 189 6.67 -2.53 0.59
CA LYS A 189 8.11 -2.48 0.85
C LYS A 189 8.94 -2.32 -0.42
N ALA A 190 8.52 -2.95 -1.52
CA ALA A 190 9.16 -2.79 -2.82
C ALA A 190 8.92 -1.38 -3.39
N LEU A 191 7.71 -0.83 -3.28
CA LEU A 191 7.41 0.54 -3.71
C LEU A 191 8.10 1.58 -2.83
N GLU A 192 8.25 1.37 -1.53
CA GLU A 192 9.09 2.20 -0.64
C GLU A 192 10.56 2.16 -1.05
N GLN A 193 11.07 0.99 -1.46
CA GLN A 193 12.39 0.83 -2.07
C GLN A 193 12.52 1.53 -3.43
N LEU A 194 11.43 1.84 -4.11
CA LEU A 194 11.42 2.53 -5.40
C LEU A 194 11.12 4.04 -5.28
N TYR A 195 10.41 4.48 -4.25
CA TYR A 195 9.80 5.82 -4.16
C TYR A 195 10.49 6.78 -3.17
N ILE A 196 11.66 6.45 -2.62
CA ILE A 196 12.43 7.38 -1.76
C ILE A 196 13.09 8.54 -2.54
N LEU A 197 12.83 8.69 -3.84
CA LEU A 197 13.25 9.88 -4.61
C LEU A 197 12.15 10.38 -5.56
N GLN A 198 11.19 11.14 -5.01
CA GLN A 198 10.54 12.25 -5.71
C GLN A 198 10.38 13.45 -4.77
#